data_AF-A0A165SYX6-F1
#
_entry.id   AF-A0A165SYX6-F1
#
_cell.length_a   1.000
_cell.length_b   1.000
_cell.length_c   1.000
_cell.angle_alpha   90.00
_cell.angle_beta   90.00
_cell.angle_gamma   90.00
#
_symmetry.space_group_name_H-M   'P 1'
#
loop_
_entity.id
_entity.type
_entity.pdbx_description
1 polymer ?
#
loop_
_entity_poly.entity_id
_entity_poly.type
_entity_poly.pdbx_seq_one_letter_code
_entity_poly.pdbx_strand_id
1 'polypeptide(L)'
;MSSFFNKLKGKTSGKHNNQGQGEQSFNIQPHPAKTNDPRDLEPPQPGGGLNSKPEYGALHARDPYVPSEEIKNSLPQPASRDELRARSAQLNNRGN
;
A
#
# COMPACT_ATOMS: atom_id res chain seq x y z
N MET A 1 71.17 16.96 23.88
CA MET A 1 70.00 16.12 24.19
C MET A 1 68.72 16.84 23.75
N SER A 2 68.38 16.84 22.45
CA SER A 2 67.20 17.57 21.92
C SER A 2 66.41 16.78 20.86
N SER A 3 66.70 15.49 20.68
CA SER A 3 66.12 14.63 19.64
C SER A 3 64.75 14.03 20.00
N PHE A 4 64.30 14.15 21.26
CA PHE A 4 63.01 13.61 21.71
C PHE A 4 61.83 14.56 21.48
N PHE A 5 62.04 15.89 21.53
CA PHE A 5 60.97 16.87 21.31
C PHE A 5 60.53 16.97 19.84
N ASN A 6 61.43 16.71 18.88
CA ASN A 6 61.09 16.72 17.45
C ASN A 6 60.25 15.52 17.01
N LYS A 7 60.35 14.38 17.72
CA LYS A 7 59.61 13.16 17.38
C LYS A 7 58.15 13.18 17.87
N LEU A 8 57.86 13.99 18.91
CA LEU A 8 56.49 14.22 19.39
C LEU A 8 55.76 15.30 18.58
N LYS A 9 56.46 16.34 18.10
CA LYS A 9 55.85 17.43 17.30
C LYS A 9 55.45 16.99 15.88
N GLY A 10 56.07 15.92 15.35
CA GLY A 10 55.73 15.33 14.05
C GLY A 10 54.47 14.44 14.03
N LYS A 11 53.89 14.11 15.19
CA LYS A 11 52.71 13.21 15.28
C LYS A 11 51.37 13.92 15.50
N THR A 12 51.36 15.24 15.71
CA THR A 12 50.13 16.02 15.99
C THR A 12 49.84 17.11 14.96
N SER A 13 50.66 17.27 13.92
CA SER A 13 50.36 18.14 12.77
C SER A 13 50.12 17.28 11.52
N GLY A 14 48.92 16.72 11.43
CA GLY A 14 48.41 16.10 10.22
C GLY A 14 48.13 17.15 9.14
N LYS A 15 49.18 17.75 8.56
CA LYS A 15 49.05 18.46 7.28
C LYS A 15 49.26 17.44 6.17
N HIS A 16 48.20 16.69 5.88
CA HIS A 16 48.14 15.90 4.65
C HIS A 16 48.05 16.87 3.47
N ASN A 17 49.15 17.07 2.75
CA ASN A 17 49.08 17.48 1.35
C ASN A 17 48.46 16.32 0.58
N ASN A 18 47.13 16.27 0.54
CA ASN A 18 46.41 15.35 -0.31
C ASN A 18 46.43 15.93 -1.74
N GLN A 19 47.48 15.57 -2.49
CA GLN A 19 47.51 15.76 -3.93
C GLN A 19 46.36 14.96 -4.55
N GLY A 20 45.30 15.66 -4.95
CA GLY A 20 44.39 15.24 -6.01
C GLY A 20 43.81 13.84 -5.90
N GLN A 21 43.17 13.50 -4.77
CA GLN A 21 42.22 12.39 -4.75
C GLN A 21 40.84 12.97 -5.02
N GLY A 22 40.35 12.75 -6.24
CA GLY A 22 39.00 13.18 -6.65
C GLY A 22 37.95 12.74 -5.64
N GLU A 23 37.02 13.64 -5.35
CA GLU A 23 35.89 13.38 -4.48
C GLU A 23 35.13 12.13 -4.95
N GLN A 24 34.74 11.24 -4.03
CA GLN A 24 33.95 10.06 -4.37
C GLN A 24 32.62 10.51 -4.96
N SER A 25 32.51 10.38 -6.28
CA SER A 25 31.32 10.73 -7.04
C SER A 25 30.40 9.52 -7.07
N PHE A 26 29.24 9.61 -6.42
CA PHE A 26 28.20 8.58 -6.50
C PHE A 26 27.25 8.94 -7.64
N ASN A 27 27.10 8.06 -8.61
CA ASN A 27 26.07 8.20 -9.63
C ASN A 27 24.74 7.74 -9.05
N ILE A 28 23.90 8.69 -8.64
CA ILE A 28 22.57 8.42 -8.12
C ILE A 28 21.66 8.17 -9.32
N GLN A 29 21.13 6.95 -9.43
CA GLN A 29 20.11 6.67 -10.44
C GLN A 29 18.89 7.55 -10.17
N PRO A 30 18.19 8.03 -11.22
CA PRO A 30 16.91 8.70 -11.03
C PRO A 30 15.98 7.76 -10.23
N HIS A 31 15.26 8.31 -9.26
CA HIS A 31 14.25 7.55 -8.55
C HIS A 31 13.19 7.10 -9.58
N PRO A 32 12.67 5.88 -9.46
CA PRO A 32 11.80 5.30 -10.48
C PRO A 32 10.48 6.06 -10.65
N ALA A 33 10.08 6.86 -9.66
CA ALA A 33 8.93 7.75 -9.74
C ALA A 33 9.28 8.99 -10.58
N LYS A 34 8.46 9.28 -11.59
CA LYS A 34 8.55 10.49 -12.42
C LYS A 34 8.07 11.73 -11.66
N THR A 35 7.33 11.55 -10.57
CA THR A 35 6.74 12.61 -9.76
C THR A 35 6.97 12.39 -8.25
N ASN A 36 6.84 13.44 -7.43
CA ASN A 36 6.89 13.35 -5.96
C ASN A 36 5.61 12.73 -5.34
N ASP A 37 4.90 11.90 -6.10
CA ASP A 37 3.68 11.24 -5.67
C ASP A 37 3.98 9.74 -5.45
N PRO A 38 3.78 9.20 -4.24
CA PRO A 38 4.05 7.79 -3.95
C PRO A 38 3.22 6.82 -4.80
N ARG A 39 2.13 7.29 -5.43
CA ARG A 39 1.25 6.47 -6.27
C ARG A 39 1.84 6.13 -7.64
N ASP A 40 2.89 6.82 -8.07
CA ASP A 40 3.49 6.63 -9.40
C ASP A 40 4.22 5.27 -9.54
N LEU A 41 4.52 4.61 -8.42
CA LEU A 41 5.18 3.30 -8.37
C LEU A 41 4.21 2.15 -8.11
N GLU A 42 2.92 2.43 -7.84
CA GLU A 42 1.96 1.37 -7.56
C GLU A 42 1.55 0.67 -8.86
N PRO A 43 1.70 -0.67 -8.95
CA PRO A 43 1.16 -1.42 -10.08
C PRO A 43 -0.38 -1.27 -10.10
N PRO A 44 -1.01 -1.31 -11.28
CA PRO A 44 -2.47 -1.30 -11.37
C PRO A 44 -3.02 -2.47 -10.56
N GLN A 45 -3.67 -2.15 -9.43
CA GLN A 45 -4.26 -3.13 -8.52
C GLN A 45 -5.49 -3.75 -9.22
N PRO A 46 -5.51 -5.06 -9.52
CA PRO A 46 -6.71 -5.69 -10.05
C PRO A 46 -7.79 -5.72 -8.96
N GLY A 47 -8.88 -4.99 -9.15
CA GLY A 47 -10.08 -5.02 -8.30
C GLY A 47 -10.33 -3.75 -7.48
N GLY A 48 -11.15 -3.93 -6.43
CA GLY A 48 -11.73 -2.87 -5.60
C GLY A 48 -10.85 -2.40 -4.41
N GLY A 49 -9.59 -1.99 -4.63
CA GLY A 49 -8.69 -1.47 -3.57
C GLY A 49 -8.92 -0.01 -3.12
N LEU A 50 -8.12 0.50 -2.16
CA LEU A 50 -8.24 1.88 -1.65
C LEU A 50 -8.13 2.98 -2.74
N ASN A 51 -7.41 2.70 -3.83
CA ASN A 51 -7.30 3.60 -4.98
C ASN A 51 -8.34 3.32 -6.08
N SER A 52 -9.17 2.30 -5.91
CA SER A 52 -10.23 1.95 -6.87
C SER A 52 -11.45 2.81 -6.60
N LYS A 53 -11.45 4.06 -7.05
CA LYS A 53 -12.51 5.06 -6.80
C LYS A 53 -13.93 4.45 -6.96
N PRO A 54 -14.56 3.91 -5.89
CA PRO A 54 -15.70 3.01 -6.06
C PRO A 54 -16.96 3.79 -6.40
N GLU A 55 -16.94 5.11 -6.16
CA GLU A 55 -18.01 6.05 -6.49
C GLU A 55 -18.27 6.07 -8.01
N TYR A 56 -17.23 5.91 -8.83
CA TYR A 56 -17.38 5.81 -10.28
C TYR A 56 -17.84 4.43 -10.73
N GLY A 57 -17.66 3.38 -9.91
CA GLY A 57 -18.17 2.04 -10.20
C GLY A 57 -19.70 2.00 -10.22
N ALA A 58 -20.35 2.76 -9.34
CA ALA A 58 -21.81 2.87 -9.29
C ALA A 58 -22.41 3.45 -10.58
N LEU A 59 -21.68 4.35 -11.27
CA LEU A 59 -22.11 4.94 -12.55
C LEU A 59 -21.98 3.97 -13.74
N HIS A 60 -21.23 2.89 -13.59
CA HIS A 60 -21.07 1.83 -14.59
C HIS A 60 -21.85 0.55 -14.23
N ALA A 61 -22.64 0.58 -13.14
CA ALA A 61 -23.52 -0.52 -12.82
C ALA A 61 -24.55 -0.68 -13.95
N ARG A 62 -24.73 -1.91 -14.45
CA ARG A 62 -25.81 -2.22 -15.38
C ARG A 62 -27.16 -1.87 -14.74
N ASP A 63 -28.17 -1.74 -15.59
CA ASP A 63 -29.55 -1.64 -15.13
C ASP A 63 -29.88 -2.73 -14.10
N PRO A 64 -30.82 -2.48 -13.17
CA PRO A 64 -31.27 -3.47 -12.21
C PRO A 64 -31.64 -4.77 -12.93
N TYR A 65 -31.01 -5.88 -12.53
CA TYR A 65 -31.29 -7.17 -13.12
C TYR A 65 -32.73 -7.59 -12.84
N VAL A 66 -33.52 -7.77 -13.90
CA VAL A 66 -34.87 -8.34 -13.82
C VAL A 66 -34.77 -9.85 -14.02
N PRO A 67 -35.10 -10.69 -13.02
CA PRO A 67 -35.01 -12.13 -13.16
C PRO A 67 -35.96 -12.68 -14.24
N SER A 68 -35.54 -13.74 -14.91
CA SER A 68 -36.39 -14.50 -15.85
C SER A 68 -37.52 -15.22 -15.11
N GLU A 69 -38.58 -15.62 -15.84
CA GLU A 69 -39.71 -16.35 -15.27
C GLU A 69 -39.29 -17.69 -14.62
N GLU A 70 -38.28 -18.36 -15.16
CA GLU A 70 -37.69 -19.58 -14.57
C GLU A 70 -37.13 -19.33 -13.17
N ILE A 71 -36.41 -18.21 -12.97
CA ILE A 71 -35.86 -17.83 -11.68
C ILE A 71 -36.99 -17.46 -10.73
N LYS A 72 -37.96 -16.66 -11.17
CA LYS A 72 -39.10 -16.26 -10.34
C LYS A 72 -39.89 -17.47 -9.81
N ASN A 73 -40.12 -18.47 -10.65
CA ASN A 73 -40.92 -19.65 -10.33
C ASN A 73 -40.15 -20.71 -9.50
N SER A 74 -38.82 -20.65 -9.48
CA SER A 74 -37.99 -21.55 -8.66
C SER A 74 -37.71 -21.00 -7.25
N LEU A 75 -38.13 -19.77 -6.96
CA LEU A 75 -37.98 -19.19 -5.62
C LEU A 75 -38.92 -19.87 -4.62
N PRO A 76 -38.45 -20.16 -3.39
CA PRO A 76 -39.30 -20.68 -2.34
C PRO A 76 -40.35 -19.64 -1.93
N GLN A 77 -41.46 -20.10 -1.36
CA GLN A 77 -42.46 -19.19 -0.80
C GLN A 77 -41.86 -18.33 0.32
N PRO A 78 -42.29 -17.07 0.45
CA PRO A 78 -41.83 -16.21 1.53
C PRO A 78 -42.22 -16.81 2.88
N ALA A 79 -41.27 -16.84 3.80
CA ALA A 79 -41.50 -17.30 5.16
C ALA A 79 -42.49 -16.40 5.90
N SER A 80 -43.22 -16.97 6.86
CA SER A 80 -44.16 -16.21 7.67
C SER A 80 -43.44 -15.27 8.65
N ARG A 81 -44.15 -14.26 9.16
CA ARG A 81 -43.60 -13.30 10.13
C ARG A 81 -43.04 -13.99 11.38
N ASP A 82 -43.73 -15.01 11.88
CA ASP A 82 -43.33 -15.71 13.11
C ASP A 82 -42.12 -16.62 12.87
N GLU A 83 -42.04 -17.27 11.70
CA GLU A 83 -40.88 -18.05 11.28
C GLU A 83 -39.61 -17.19 11.15
N LEU A 84 -39.74 -16.00 10.55
CA LEU A 84 -38.64 -15.04 10.44
C LEU A 84 -38.15 -14.60 11.82
N ARG A 85 -39.07 -14.31 12.75
CA ARG A 85 -38.73 -13.94 14.12
C ARG A 85 -37.99 -15.07 14.85
N ALA A 86 -38.49 -16.30 14.76
CA ALA A 86 -37.86 -17.46 15.38
C ALA A 86 -36.44 -17.71 14.82
N ARG A 87 -36.27 -17.66 13.49
CA ARG A 87 -34.96 -17.80 12.84
C ARG A 87 -33.99 -16.70 13.26
N SER A 88 -34.47 -15.46 13.38
CA SER A 88 -33.63 -14.34 13.84
C SER A 88 -33.10 -14.56 15.26
N ALA A 89 -33.96 -15.03 16.17
CA ALA A 89 -33.56 -15.35 17.55
C ALA A 89 -32.55 -16.52 17.58
N GLN A 90 -32.77 -17.54 16.75
CA GLN A 90 -31.86 -18.68 16.64
C GLN A 90 -30.46 -18.26 16.15
N LEU A 91 -30.38 -17.38 15.15
CA LEU A 91 -29.09 -16.87 14.65
C LEU A 91 -28.36 -16.03 15.69
N ASN A 92 -29.08 -15.13 16.38
CA ASN A 92 -28.50 -14.29 17.43
C ASN A 92 -27.95 -15.11 18.61
N ASN A 93 -28.56 -16.26 18.91
CA ASN A 93 -28.09 -17.15 19.98
C ASN A 93 -26.93 -18.06 19.55
N ARG A 94 -26.70 -18.25 18.24
CA ARG A 94 -25.65 -19.14 17.70
C ARG A 94 -24.31 -18.43 17.49
N GLY A 95 -24.32 -17.09 17.46
CA GLY A 95 -23.12 -16.26 17.29
C GLY A 95 -22.42 -15.85 18.60
N ASN A 96 -22.92 -16.32 19.75
CA ASN A 96 -22.28 -16.22 21.07
C ASN A 96 -21.79 -17.61 21.51
#